data_AF-A0A0N4UYZ3-F1
#
_entry.id   AF-A0A0N4UYZ3-F1
#
_cell.length_a   1.000
_cell.length_b   1.000
_cell.length_c   1.000
_cell.angle_alpha   90.00
_cell.angle_beta   90.00
_cell.angle_gamma   90.00
#
_symmetry.space_group_name_H-M   'P 1'
#
loop_
_entity.id
_entity.type
_entity.pdbx_description
1 polymer ?
#
loop_
_entity_poly.entity_id
_entity_poly.type
_entity_poly.pdbx_seq_one_letter_code
_entity_poly.pdbx_strand_id
1 'polypeptide(L)'
;MNKWKIDSSSSFSRSLRCDEPGAINPPGFSQNVVAVQQVEYGGRNEQAQHLMTKRAWDTALQPIKSLPMNLFMMYMSGNTISIFPLMMIAMMAWRPVKALMSVNPAFKPLQDEHTGNLLLQKIVFVLGNMIAIALALYKLHGMGLLPNHASDWLDFQQPPARLQYSLVSDAFVE
;
A
#
# COMPACT_ATOMS: atom_id res chain seq x y z
N MET A 1 -15.13 -70.09 -13.07
CA MET A 1 -14.69 -68.71 -13.34
C MET A 1 -15.91 -67.89 -13.74
N ASN A 2 -16.25 -66.81 -13.01
CA ASN A 2 -17.11 -65.68 -13.43
C ASN A 2 -17.36 -64.72 -12.25
N LYS A 3 -16.29 -64.30 -11.55
CA LYS A 3 -16.40 -63.39 -10.38
C LYS A 3 -16.66 -61.92 -10.73
N TRP A 4 -16.62 -61.57 -12.02
CA TRP A 4 -16.59 -60.16 -12.49
C TRP A 4 -17.62 -59.87 -13.58
N LYS A 5 -18.71 -60.64 -13.65
CA LYS A 5 -19.78 -60.35 -14.60
C LYS A 5 -20.66 -59.23 -14.02
N ILE A 6 -20.72 -58.09 -14.70
CA ILE A 6 -21.52 -56.92 -14.32
C ILE A 6 -22.92 -57.09 -14.92
N ASP A 7 -23.96 -57.11 -14.07
CA ASP A 7 -25.36 -57.01 -14.52
C ASP A 7 -25.79 -55.54 -14.53
N SER A 8 -26.14 -55.04 -15.72
CA SER A 8 -26.52 -53.65 -15.97
C SER A 8 -28.03 -53.44 -16.10
N SER A 9 -28.86 -54.43 -15.73
CA SER A 9 -30.32 -54.35 -15.85
C SER A 9 -30.99 -54.10 -14.50
N SER A 10 -31.38 -52.82 -14.33
CA SER A 10 -32.57 -52.30 -13.64
C SER A 10 -33.16 -53.07 -12.45
N SER A 11 -33.26 -52.32 -11.34
CA SER A 11 -34.26 -52.49 -10.28
C SER A 11 -34.12 -53.74 -9.42
N PHE A 12 -33.04 -53.78 -8.64
CA PHE A 12 -33.17 -54.28 -7.29
C PHE A 12 -32.39 -53.33 -6.40
N SER A 13 -33.11 -52.63 -5.52
CA SER A 13 -32.57 -52.00 -4.33
C SER A 13 -31.84 -53.08 -3.53
N ARG A 14 -30.61 -53.38 -3.92
CA ARG A 14 -29.71 -54.21 -3.13
C ARG A 14 -29.23 -53.31 -2.01
N SER A 15 -30.10 -53.15 -1.02
CA SER A 15 -29.77 -52.68 0.31
C SER A 15 -28.78 -53.66 0.92
N LEU A 16 -27.55 -53.65 0.41
CA LEU A 16 -26.38 -54.04 1.18
C LEU A 16 -26.13 -52.89 2.16
N ARG A 17 -27.02 -52.80 3.15
CA ARG A 17 -26.70 -52.14 4.40
C ARG A 17 -25.70 -53.06 5.09
N CYS A 18 -24.41 -52.79 4.88
CA CYS A 18 -23.46 -52.98 5.97
C CYS A 18 -23.72 -51.82 6.93
N ASP A 19 -24.74 -51.99 7.77
CA ASP A 19 -24.89 -51.20 9.00
C ASP A 19 -23.86 -51.77 9.99
N GLU A 20 -22.58 -51.57 9.69
CA GLU A 20 -21.52 -51.75 10.67
C GLU A 20 -21.28 -50.37 11.30
N PRO A 21 -21.43 -50.21 12.62
CA PRO A 21 -21.27 -48.93 13.33
C PRO A 21 -19.79 -48.46 13.41
N GLY A 22 -19.02 -48.68 12.34
CA GLY A 22 -17.60 -48.38 12.23
C GLY A 22 -17.10 -48.17 10.79
N ALA A 23 -17.97 -48.18 9.78
CA ALA A 23 -17.57 -47.89 8.40
C ALA A 23 -17.20 -46.40 8.25
N ILE A 24 -15.93 -46.10 8.42
CA ILE A 24 -15.34 -44.77 8.21
C ILE A 24 -15.52 -44.44 6.73
N ASN A 25 -16.43 -43.52 6.42
CA ASN A 25 -16.53 -42.94 5.09
C ASN A 25 -15.17 -42.35 4.68
N PRO A 26 -14.71 -42.55 3.43
CA PRO A 26 -13.45 -41.99 3.00
C PRO A 26 -13.48 -40.46 3.15
N PRO A 27 -12.36 -39.82 3.53
CA PRO A 27 -12.30 -38.38 3.73
C PRO A 27 -12.79 -37.65 2.47
N GLY A 28 -13.90 -36.91 2.61
CA GLY A 28 -14.58 -36.20 1.50
C GLY A 28 -15.89 -36.83 1.02
N PHE A 29 -16.31 -38.00 1.52
CA PHE A 29 -17.62 -38.59 1.20
C PHE A 29 -18.68 -38.20 2.23
N SER A 30 -19.63 -37.40 1.79
CA SER A 30 -20.73 -36.84 2.58
C SER A 30 -22.04 -37.05 1.82
N GLN A 31 -22.86 -37.99 2.30
CA GLN A 31 -24.12 -38.37 1.65
C GLN A 31 -25.17 -37.25 1.67
N ASN A 32 -24.99 -36.23 2.52
CA ASN A 32 -25.86 -35.06 2.63
C ASN A 32 -25.19 -33.85 1.95
N VAL A 33 -25.47 -33.65 0.66
CA VAL A 33 -25.04 -32.48 -0.13
C VAL A 33 -25.40 -31.15 0.56
N VAL A 34 -26.46 -31.13 1.37
CA VAL A 34 -26.92 -29.94 2.11
C VAL A 34 -26.05 -29.59 3.32
N ALA A 35 -25.46 -30.58 4.02
CA ALA A 35 -24.60 -30.35 5.19
C ALA A 35 -23.18 -29.97 4.77
N VAL A 36 -22.70 -30.49 3.63
CA VAL A 36 -21.44 -30.06 3.00
C VAL A 36 -21.49 -28.59 2.66
N GLN A 37 -22.62 -28.11 2.15
CA GLN A 37 -22.74 -26.72 1.74
C GLN A 37 -22.62 -25.74 2.91
N GLN A 38 -23.04 -26.12 4.13
CA GLN A 38 -22.91 -25.27 5.31
C GLN A 38 -21.51 -25.32 5.95
N VAL A 39 -20.86 -26.49 5.96
CA VAL A 39 -19.48 -26.65 6.47
C VAL A 39 -18.44 -26.11 5.48
N GLU A 40 -18.66 -26.27 4.17
CA GLU A 40 -17.87 -25.60 3.13
C GLU A 40 -18.06 -24.08 3.16
N TYR A 41 -19.25 -23.57 3.49
CA TYR A 41 -19.43 -22.11 3.62
C TYR A 41 -18.63 -21.55 4.79
N GLY A 42 -18.62 -22.23 5.94
CA GLY A 42 -17.79 -21.87 7.10
C GLY A 42 -16.29 -21.90 6.79
N GLY A 43 -15.79 -23.03 6.27
CA GLY A 43 -14.37 -23.18 5.93
C GLY A 43 -13.92 -22.28 4.77
N ARG A 44 -14.80 -22.01 3.78
CA ARG A 44 -14.51 -21.07 2.69
C ARG A 44 -14.55 -19.62 3.15
N ASN A 45 -15.38 -19.27 4.13
CA ASN A 45 -15.38 -17.94 4.76
C ASN A 45 -14.12 -17.70 5.58
N GLU A 46 -13.68 -18.68 6.38
CA GLU A 46 -12.42 -18.58 7.14
C GLU A 46 -11.20 -18.44 6.21
N GLN A 47 -11.16 -19.24 5.14
CA GLN A 47 -10.12 -19.09 4.10
C GLN A 47 -10.21 -17.74 3.40
N ALA A 48 -11.41 -17.26 3.04
CA ALA A 48 -11.61 -15.95 2.44
C ALA A 48 -11.18 -14.80 3.37
N GLN A 49 -11.48 -14.89 4.67
CA GLN A 49 -11.04 -13.92 5.69
C GLN A 49 -9.51 -13.88 5.83
N HIS A 50 -8.86 -15.05 5.85
CA HIS A 50 -7.41 -15.12 5.89
C HIS A 50 -6.78 -14.50 4.63
N LEU A 51 -7.37 -14.75 3.45
CA LEU A 51 -6.94 -14.15 2.19
C LEU A 51 -7.16 -12.63 2.16
N MET A 52 -8.29 -12.13 2.68
CA MET A 52 -8.59 -10.70 2.80
C MET A 52 -7.65 -10.00 3.77
N THR A 53 -7.35 -10.61 4.91
CA THR A 53 -6.41 -10.07 5.90
C THR A 53 -5.00 -9.98 5.32
N LYS A 54 -4.53 -11.02 4.62
CA LYS A 54 -3.24 -11.00 3.92
C LYS A 54 -3.20 -9.90 2.87
N ARG A 55 -4.28 -9.74 2.10
CA ARG A 55 -4.41 -8.67 1.10
C ARG A 55 -4.38 -7.27 1.73
N ALA A 56 -5.06 -7.08 2.86
CA ALA A 56 -5.05 -5.81 3.59
C ALA A 56 -3.64 -5.46 4.10
N TRP A 57 -2.90 -6.46 4.60
CA TRP A 57 -1.50 -6.29 4.98
C TRP A 57 -0.61 -5.92 3.79
N ASP A 58 -0.80 -6.54 2.63
CA ASP A 58 -0.05 -6.18 1.43
C ASP A 58 -0.36 -4.75 0.95
N THR A 59 -1.62 -4.33 1.02
CA THR A 59 -2.02 -2.93 0.71
C THR A 59 -1.40 -1.94 1.71
N ALA A 60 -1.41 -2.27 3.01
CA ALA A 60 -0.83 -1.40 4.04
C ALA A 60 0.69 -1.23 3.89
N LEU A 61 1.39 -2.29 3.51
CA LEU A 61 2.85 -2.30 3.33
C LEU A 61 3.31 -1.76 1.96
N GLN A 62 2.40 -1.56 1.01
CA GLN A 62 2.71 -1.05 -0.33
C GLN A 62 3.55 0.23 -0.34
N PRO A 63 3.20 1.31 0.39
CA PRO A 63 4.02 2.53 0.43
C PRO A 63 5.43 2.27 0.95
N ILE A 64 5.56 1.43 1.99
CA ILE A 64 6.86 1.09 2.61
C ILE A 64 7.75 0.33 1.63
N LYS A 65 7.19 -0.62 0.87
CA LYS A 65 7.95 -1.39 -0.14
C LYS A 65 8.52 -0.51 -1.27
N SER A 66 7.92 0.66 -1.53
CA SER A 66 8.41 1.60 -2.56
C SER A 66 9.54 2.51 -2.08
N LEU A 67 9.72 2.67 -0.76
CA LEU A 67 10.72 3.57 -0.18
C LEU A 67 12.16 3.21 -0.53
N PRO A 68 12.61 1.94 -0.50
CA PRO A 68 13.99 1.57 -0.81
C PRO A 68 14.38 1.97 -2.23
N MET A 69 13.47 1.78 -3.19
CA MET A 69 13.69 2.17 -4.58
C MET A 69 13.89 3.68 -4.70
N ASN A 70 13.00 4.45 -4.07
CA ASN A 70 13.06 5.91 -4.10
C ASN A 70 14.33 6.44 -3.39
N LEU A 71 14.70 5.85 -2.25
CA LEU A 71 15.92 6.20 -1.51
C LEU A 71 17.19 5.91 -2.31
N PHE A 72 17.26 4.75 -2.97
CA PHE A 72 18.39 4.41 -3.82
C PHE A 72 18.54 5.39 -4.98
N MET A 73 17.43 5.75 -5.61
CA MET A 73 17.41 6.75 -6.66
C MET A 73 17.83 8.14 -6.15
N MET A 74 17.37 8.55 -4.97
CA MET A 74 17.79 9.79 -4.31
C MET A 74 19.28 9.81 -3.96
N TYR A 75 19.84 8.65 -3.61
CA TYR A 75 21.26 8.47 -3.33
C TYR A 75 22.10 8.60 -4.61
N MET A 76 21.70 7.93 -5.69
CA MET A 76 22.43 7.93 -6.96
C MET A 76 22.30 9.26 -7.73
N SER A 77 21.17 9.96 -7.62
CA SER A 77 20.92 11.20 -8.37
C SER A 77 21.68 12.42 -7.86
N GLY A 78 22.36 12.35 -6.71
CA GLY A 78 23.09 13.50 -6.15
C GLY A 78 22.21 14.69 -5.75
N ASN A 79 22.82 15.87 -5.55
CA ASN A 79 22.16 17.13 -5.17
C ASN A 79 22.09 18.14 -6.33
N THR A 80 22.21 17.69 -7.58
CA THR A 80 22.17 18.56 -8.76
C THR A 80 20.75 19.08 -9.03
N ILE A 81 20.60 20.41 -9.11
CA ILE A 81 19.34 21.06 -9.48
C ILE A 81 19.13 20.90 -10.99
N SER A 82 18.37 19.86 -11.35
CA SER A 82 17.92 19.60 -12.71
C SER A 82 16.39 19.52 -12.73
N ILE A 83 15.75 19.97 -13.82
CA ILE A 83 14.29 19.92 -13.99
C ILE A 83 13.75 18.48 -13.86
N PHE A 84 14.52 17.50 -14.33
CA PHE A 84 14.09 16.10 -14.40
C PHE A 84 13.92 15.42 -13.02
N PRO A 85 14.92 15.45 -12.10
CA PRO A 85 14.75 14.99 -10.73
C PRO A 85 13.67 15.75 -9.95
N LEU A 86 13.50 17.05 -10.21
CA LEU A 86 12.47 17.89 -9.60
C LEU A 86 11.05 17.35 -9.86
N MET A 87 10.73 17.08 -11.12
CA MET A 87 9.42 16.55 -11.50
C MET A 87 9.16 15.15 -10.94
N MET A 88 10.20 14.33 -10.87
CA MET A 88 10.15 12.99 -10.30
C MET A 88 9.87 13.02 -8.79
N ILE A 89 10.56 13.89 -8.03
CA ILE A 89 10.34 14.06 -6.58
C ILE A 89 8.97 14.66 -6.31
N ALA A 90 8.51 15.61 -7.12
CA ALA A 90 7.17 16.19 -7.00
C ALA A 90 6.07 15.12 -7.16
N MET A 91 6.16 14.27 -8.19
CA MET A 91 5.23 13.14 -8.34
C MET A 91 5.39 12.09 -7.25
N MET A 92 6.61 11.86 -6.76
CA MET A 92 6.88 10.96 -5.64
C MET A 92 6.24 11.46 -4.34
N ALA A 93 6.16 12.77 -4.10
CA ALA A 93 5.46 13.34 -2.94
C ALA A 93 3.94 13.36 -3.15
N TRP A 94 3.47 13.67 -4.37
CA TRP A 94 2.04 13.78 -4.68
C TRP A 94 1.30 12.43 -4.61
N ARG A 95 1.96 11.33 -5.01
CA ARG A 95 1.38 9.98 -4.98
C ARG A 95 0.97 9.55 -3.56
N PRO A 96 1.85 9.60 -2.53
CA PRO A 96 1.49 9.38 -1.14
C PRO A 96 0.42 10.33 -0.61
N VAL A 97 0.46 11.62 -0.99
CA VAL A 97 -0.58 12.59 -0.58
C VAL A 97 -1.96 12.15 -1.10
N LYS A 98 -2.05 11.79 -2.39
CA LYS A 98 -3.29 11.26 -2.98
C LYS A 98 -3.73 9.95 -2.32
N ALA A 99 -2.77 9.09 -1.97
CA ALA A 99 -3.02 7.84 -1.26
C ALA A 99 -3.60 8.07 0.15
N LEU A 100 -3.09 9.05 0.89
CA LEU A 100 -3.61 9.46 2.21
C LEU A 100 -5.05 10.00 2.11
N MET A 101 -5.36 10.80 1.08
CA MET A 101 -6.73 11.28 0.85
C MET A 101 -7.69 10.14 0.46
N SER A 102 -7.16 9.04 -0.08
CA SER A 102 -7.94 7.89 -0.58
C SER A 102 -7.90 6.67 0.36
N VAL A 103 -7.57 6.85 1.65
CA VAL A 103 -7.54 5.74 2.64
C VAL A 103 -8.90 5.06 2.78
N ASN A 104 -9.95 5.85 3.02
CA ASN A 104 -11.29 5.30 3.22
C ASN A 104 -11.81 4.47 2.04
N PRO A 105 -11.73 4.94 0.77
CA PRO A 105 -12.13 4.11 -0.37
C PRO A 105 -11.21 2.91 -0.61
N ALA A 106 -9.90 3.01 -0.33
CA ALA A 106 -8.97 1.88 -0.49
C ALA A 106 -9.27 0.71 0.45
N PHE A 107 -9.75 1.02 1.66
CA PHE A 107 -10.13 0.00 2.65
C PHE A 107 -11.63 -0.31 2.65
N LYS A 108 -12.45 0.38 1.85
CA LYS A 108 -13.91 0.11 1.73
C LYS A 108 -14.22 -1.33 1.24
N PRO A 109 -13.56 -1.88 0.20
CA PRO A 109 -13.81 -3.27 -0.23
C PRO A 109 -13.22 -4.33 0.71
N LEU A 110 -12.43 -3.92 1.72
CA LEU A 110 -11.81 -4.80 2.71
C LEU A 110 -12.53 -4.74 4.07
N GLN A 111 -13.43 -3.77 4.27
CA GLN A 111 -14.35 -3.67 5.39
C GLN A 111 -15.63 -4.44 5.03
N ASP A 112 -15.53 -5.74 4.80
CA ASP A 112 -16.73 -6.58 4.80
C ASP A 112 -17.07 -6.94 6.25
N GLU A 113 -18.36 -7.15 6.54
CA GLU A 113 -18.98 -7.24 7.88
C GLU A 113 -18.30 -8.25 8.84
N HIS A 114 -17.51 -9.17 8.29
CA HIS A 114 -16.84 -10.26 8.99
C HIS A 114 -15.32 -10.09 9.15
N THR A 115 -14.69 -9.04 8.62
CA THR A 115 -13.25 -8.80 8.82
C THR A 115 -13.07 -7.89 10.03
N GLY A 116 -12.34 -8.35 11.06
CA GLY A 116 -12.13 -7.61 12.31
C GLY A 116 -11.42 -6.25 12.16
N ASN A 117 -10.85 -5.71 13.24
CA ASN A 117 -10.31 -4.34 13.26
C ASN A 117 -9.18 -4.09 12.22
N LEU A 118 -9.51 -3.52 11.04
CA LEU A 118 -8.57 -3.03 10.03
C LEU A 118 -7.79 -1.76 10.45
N LEU A 119 -8.01 -1.28 11.68
CA LEU A 119 -7.40 -0.06 12.21
C LEU A 119 -5.86 -0.10 12.14
N LEU A 120 -5.26 -1.25 12.45
CA LEU A 120 -3.81 -1.40 12.42
C LEU A 120 -3.26 -1.23 11.00
N GLN A 121 -3.90 -1.85 10.01
CA GLN A 121 -3.50 -1.74 8.60
C GLN A 121 -3.66 -0.31 8.09
N LYS A 122 -4.71 0.40 8.51
CA LYS A 122 -4.92 1.84 8.18
C LYS A 122 -3.80 2.70 8.77
N ILE A 123 -3.42 2.49 10.03
CA ILE A 123 -2.34 3.24 10.69
C ILE A 123 -1.00 3.00 9.98
N VAL A 124 -0.66 1.74 9.68
CA VAL A 124 0.57 1.38 8.97
C VAL A 124 0.62 2.02 7.58
N PHE A 125 -0.50 2.01 6.86
CA PHE A 125 -0.59 2.67 5.56
C PHE A 125 -0.36 4.18 5.66
N VAL A 126 -0.98 4.84 6.64
CA VAL A 126 -0.81 6.30 6.85
C VAL A 126 0.63 6.63 7.23
N LEU A 127 1.24 5.89 8.15
CA LEU A 127 2.64 6.08 8.54
C LEU A 127 3.59 5.88 7.37
N GLY A 128 3.40 4.83 6.56
CA GLY A 128 4.23 4.58 5.38
C GLY A 128 4.19 5.72 4.37
N ASN A 129 3.01 6.29 4.12
CA ASN A 129 2.87 7.45 3.23
C ASN A 129 3.44 8.74 3.85
N MET A 130 3.28 8.95 5.16
CA MET A 130 3.89 10.09 5.86
C MET A 130 5.42 10.07 5.79
N ILE A 131 6.03 8.90 5.98
CA ILE A 131 7.49 8.73 5.84
C ILE A 131 7.92 9.03 4.40
N ALA A 132 7.17 8.57 3.39
CA ALA A 132 7.47 8.86 1.98
C ALA A 132 7.45 10.37 1.68
N ILE A 133 6.47 11.09 2.21
CA ILE A 133 6.37 12.55 2.06
C ILE A 133 7.53 13.24 2.78
N ALA A 134 7.84 12.84 4.01
CA ALA A 134 8.92 13.41 4.79
C ALA A 134 10.29 13.24 4.09
N LEU A 135 10.55 12.06 3.50
CA LEU A 135 11.78 11.81 2.74
C LEU A 135 11.86 12.67 1.47
N ALA A 136 10.75 12.83 0.75
CA ALA A 136 10.70 13.70 -0.43
C ALA A 136 10.97 15.16 -0.06
N LEU A 137 10.35 15.66 1.02
CA LEU A 137 10.58 17.01 1.54
C LEU A 137 12.02 17.22 2.01
N TYR A 138 12.60 16.24 2.70
CA TYR A 138 13.99 16.30 3.13
C TYR A 138 14.94 16.41 1.94
N LYS A 139 14.69 15.67 0.85
CA LYS A 139 15.50 15.77 -0.37
C LYS A 139 15.32 17.13 -1.06
N LEU A 140 14.10 17.65 -1.16
CA LEU A 140 13.81 18.98 -1.71
C LEU A 140 14.51 20.09 -0.92
N HIS A 141 14.55 19.95 0.41
CA HIS A 141 15.29 20.85 1.29
C HIS A 141 16.80 20.80 1.04
N GLY A 142 17.39 19.60 0.95
CA GLY A 142 18.81 19.44 0.63
C GLY A 142 19.20 19.93 -0.78
N MET A 143 18.24 20.02 -1.70
CA MET A 143 18.42 20.59 -3.04
C MET A 143 18.20 22.11 -3.10
N GLY A 144 17.82 22.78 -1.99
CA GLY A 144 17.67 24.24 -1.94
C GLY A 144 16.46 24.78 -2.72
N LEU A 145 15.44 23.95 -2.94
CA LEU A 145 14.28 24.29 -3.78
C LEU A 145 13.09 24.84 -2.99
N LEU A 146 13.15 24.75 -1.65
CA LEU A 146 12.14 25.32 -0.77
C LEU A 146 12.48 26.79 -0.53
N PRO A 147 11.49 27.71 -0.56
CA PRO A 147 11.66 29.13 -0.29
C PRO A 147 11.94 29.37 1.20
N ASN A 148 13.08 28.84 1.67
CA ASN A 148 13.46 28.77 3.08
C ASN A 148 14.76 29.55 3.33
N HIS A 149 15.51 29.87 2.27
CA HIS A 149 16.71 30.69 2.37
C HIS A 149 16.37 32.17 2.18
N ALA A 150 17.06 33.05 2.92
CA ALA A 150 16.93 34.50 2.77
C ALA A 150 17.23 34.98 1.33
N SER A 151 18.02 34.22 0.56
CA SER A 151 18.26 34.46 -0.87
C SER A 151 16.97 34.40 -1.71
N ASP A 152 16.02 33.54 -1.33
CA ASP A 152 14.75 33.36 -2.04
C ASP A 152 13.83 34.58 -1.88
N TRP A 153 14.13 35.44 -0.91
CA TRP A 153 13.38 36.65 -0.56
C TRP A 153 14.13 37.94 -0.89
N LEU A 154 15.34 37.85 -1.43
CA LEU A 154 16.20 39.00 -1.75
C LEU A 154 15.55 39.90 -2.81
N ASP A 155 14.87 39.31 -3.80
CA ASP A 155 14.18 40.06 -4.86
C ASP A 155 13.02 40.92 -4.34
N PHE A 156 12.52 40.63 -3.14
CA PHE A 156 11.47 41.42 -2.49
C PHE A 156 12.01 42.47 -1.52
N GLN A 157 13.31 42.48 -1.23
CA GLN A 157 13.92 43.48 -0.37
C GLN A 157 14.21 44.76 -1.16
N GLN A 158 13.77 45.90 -0.63
CA GLN A 158 14.09 47.18 -1.24
C GLN A 158 15.59 47.47 -1.11
N PRO A 159 16.23 48.02 -2.16
CA PRO A 159 17.62 48.41 -2.07
C PRO A 159 17.78 49.47 -0.95
N PRO A 160 18.85 49.38 -0.14
CA PRO A 160 19.07 50.36 0.93
C PRO A 160 19.17 51.77 0.36
N ALA A 161 18.37 52.69 0.91
CA ALA A 161 18.39 54.08 0.50
C ALA A 161 19.77 54.71 0.82
N ARG A 162 20.37 55.37 -0.16
CA ARG A 162 21.67 56.05 0.03
C ARG A 162 21.43 57.28 0.90
N LEU A 163 22.04 57.32 2.09
CA LEU A 163 21.88 58.43 3.05
C LEU A 163 22.97 59.50 2.94
N GLN A 164 24.07 59.20 2.26
CA GLN A 164 25.21 60.11 2.13
C GLN A 164 25.53 60.33 0.66
N TYR A 165 25.67 61.60 0.28
CA TYR A 165 26.13 62.04 -1.03
C TYR A 165 27.40 62.86 -0.80
N SER A 166 28.55 62.32 -1.17
CA SER A 166 29.76 63.13 -1.30
C SER A 166 29.92 63.50 -2.76
N LEU A 167 29.74 64.80 -3.07
CA LEU A 167 30.02 65.37 -4.40
C LEU A 167 31.44 65.93 -4.49
N VAL A 168 32.19 65.91 -3.39
CA VAL A 168 33.55 66.44 -3.32
C VAL A 168 34.50 65.26 -3.24
N SER A 169 35.26 65.06 -4.32
CA SER A 169 36.45 64.23 -4.31
C SER A 169 37.55 65.03 -3.61
N ASP A 170 37.99 64.60 -2.43
CA ASP A 170 39.18 65.13 -1.74
C ASP A 170 40.48 64.91 -2.55
N ALA A 171 40.41 64.43 -3.79
CA ALA A 171 41.56 64.24 -4.67
C ALA A 171 42.13 65.54 -5.29
N PHE A 172 41.64 66.72 -4.91
CA PHE A 172 42.10 68.02 -5.45
C PHE A 172 42.34 69.10 -4.37
N VAL A 173 42.75 68.70 -3.17
CA VAL A 173 43.34 69.62 -2.19
C VAL A 173 44.69 69.07 -1.74
N GLU A 174 45.70 69.20 -2.60
CA GLU A 174 47.06 69.71 -2.31
C GLU A 174 47.89 69.78 -3.60
#